data_AF-A0A537QNR7-F1
#
_entry.id   AF-A0A537QNR7-F1
#
_cell.length_a   1.000
_cell.length_b   1.000
_cell.length_c   1.000
_cell.angle_alpha   90.00
_cell.angle_beta   90.00
_cell.angle_gamma   90.00
#
_symmetry.space_group_name_H-M   'P 1'
#
loop_
_entity.id
_entity.type
_entity.pdbx_description
1 polymer ?
#
loop_
_entity_poly.entity_id
_entity_poly.type
_entity_poly.pdbx_seq_one_letter_code
_entity_poly.pdbx_strand_id
1 'polypeptide(L)' 'MTSETRHFAPVSLAHAAFACRCPRCGEGRLFTGLLNVRPTCPACGLDLSAQDAGDGPAVFVILFLGLIVVGLGR' A
#
# COMPACT_ATOMS: atom_id res chain seq x y z
N MET A 1 22.62 -14.45 -20.11
CA MET A 1 21.29 -13.80 -20.04
C MET A 1 20.45 -14.54 -19.00
N THR A 2 20.74 -14.32 -17.72
CA THR A 2 20.09 -15.01 -16.60
C THR A 2 18.90 -14.19 -16.13
N SER A 3 17.77 -14.34 -16.81
CA SER A 3 16.47 -13.84 -16.33
C SER A 3 15.85 -14.89 -15.41
N GLU A 4 16.42 -15.02 -14.19
CA GLU A 4 15.81 -15.83 -13.13
C GLU A 4 14.63 -15.04 -12.56
N THR A 5 13.47 -15.26 -13.15
CA THR A 5 12.18 -14.76 -12.68
C THR A 5 11.90 -15.46 -11.34
N ARG A 6 12.32 -14.82 -10.24
CA ARG A 6 12.08 -15.32 -8.89
C ARG A 6 10.57 -15.58 -8.71
N HIS A 7 10.21 -16.85 -8.63
CA HIS A 7 8.84 -17.36 -8.55
C HIS A 7 8.40 -17.27 -7.07
N PHE A 8 7.64 -16.23 -6.71
CA PHE A 8 7.05 -16.11 -5.38
C PHE A 8 5.70 -16.82 -5.39
N ALA A 9 5.45 -17.65 -4.36
CA ALA A 9 4.18 -18.34 -4.21
C ALA A 9 3.02 -17.32 -4.29
N PRO A 10 1.91 -17.65 -4.97
CA PRO A 10 0.80 -16.73 -5.12
C PRO A 10 0.15 -16.50 -3.75
N VAL A 11 0.63 -15.48 -3.03
CA VAL A 11 -0.13 -14.91 -1.92
C VAL A 11 -1.37 -14.28 -2.54
N SER A 12 -2.53 -14.51 -1.95
CA SER A 12 -3.76 -13.87 -2.39
C SER A 12 -3.59 -12.36 -2.24
N LEU A 13 -3.43 -11.66 -3.36
CA LEU A 13 -3.23 -10.21 -3.41
C LEU A 13 -4.31 -9.48 -2.60
N ALA A 14 -5.54 -9.97 -2.65
CA ALA A 14 -6.64 -9.48 -1.83
C ALA A 14 -6.36 -9.64 -0.32
N HIS A 15 -5.91 -10.81 0.12
CA HIS A 15 -5.61 -11.04 1.53
C HIS A 15 -4.39 -10.24 1.99
N ALA A 16 -3.34 -10.14 1.17
CA ALA A 16 -2.17 -9.32 1.46
C ALA A 16 -2.53 -7.82 1.53
N ALA A 17 -3.42 -7.35 0.64
CA ALA A 17 -3.92 -5.99 0.65
C ALA A 17 -4.77 -5.70 1.90
N PHE A 18 -5.73 -6.56 2.24
CA PHE A 18 -6.57 -6.40 3.42
C PHE A 18 -5.80 -6.56 4.74
N ALA A 19 -4.81 -7.44 4.77
CA ALA A 19 -3.97 -7.66 5.95
C ALA A 19 -2.80 -6.68 6.05
N CYS A 20 -2.67 -5.72 5.13
CA CYS A 20 -1.57 -4.77 5.08
C CYS A 20 -0.19 -5.45 5.11
N ARG A 21 -0.05 -6.53 4.33
CA ARG A 21 1.16 -7.36 4.25
C ARG A 21 1.80 -7.28 2.88
N CYS A 22 3.07 -7.63 2.84
CA CYS A 22 3.87 -7.57 1.63
C CYS A 22 3.23 -8.41 0.50
N PRO A 23 3.02 -7.83 -0.70
CA PRO A 23 2.37 -8.51 -1.83
C PRO A 23 3.24 -9.64 -2.42
N ARG A 24 4.50 -9.74 -2.01
CA ARG A 24 5.45 -10.74 -2.49
C ARG A 24 5.65 -11.91 -1.54
N CYS A 25 5.70 -11.66 -0.24
CA CYS A 25 5.97 -12.70 0.76
C CYS A 25 4.84 -12.95 1.74
N GLY A 26 3.80 -12.10 1.83
CA GLY A 26 2.68 -12.30 2.75
C GLY A 26 3.00 -12.20 4.25
N GLU A 27 4.28 -12.13 4.64
CA GLU A 27 4.69 -12.13 6.06
C GLU A 27 5.05 -10.72 6.59
N GLY A 28 5.70 -9.89 5.77
CA GLY A 28 6.19 -8.58 6.21
C GLY A 28 5.09 -7.52 6.27
N ARG A 29 5.02 -6.73 7.35
CA ARG A 29 4.11 -5.57 7.43
C ARG A 29 4.47 -4.53 6.40
N LEU A 30 3.46 -4.07 5.65
CA LEU A 30 3.60 -3.03 4.63
C LEU A 30 3.79 -1.65 5.27
N PHE A 31 3.11 -1.40 6.39
CA PHE A 31 3.12 -0.11 7.08
C PHE A 31 3.88 -0.19 8.41
N THR A 32 4.55 0.90 8.76
CA THR A 32 5.19 1.09 10.07
C THR A 32 4.36 1.91 11.04
N GLY A 33 3.23 2.46 10.57
CA GLY A 33 2.31 3.30 11.33
C GLY A 33 0.95 3.34 10.64
N LEU A 34 0.17 4.40 10.91
CA LEU A 34 -1.18 4.56 10.35
C LEU A 34 -1.19 5.03 8.89
N LEU A 35 -0.18 5.80 8.48
CA LEU A 35 -0.07 6.51 7.19
C LEU A 35 1.37 6.49 6.65
N ASN A 36 2.16 5.47 7.02
CA ASN A 36 3.58 5.44 6.68
C ASN A 36 3.94 4.05 6.16
N VAL A 37 4.11 3.96 4.84
CA VAL A 37 4.56 2.74 4.15
C VAL A 37 6.04 2.56 4.44
N ARG A 38 6.45 1.32 4.72
CA ARG A 38 7.88 1.01 4.87
C ARG A 38 8.55 1.05 3.49
N PRO A 39 9.72 1.68 3.35
CA PRO A 39 10.45 1.70 2.07
C PRO A 39 10.93 0.30 1.66
N THR A 40 11.13 -0.61 2.63
CA THR A 40 11.56 -1.97 2.33
C THR A 40 10.87 -2.99 3.22
N CYS A 41 10.49 -4.13 2.64
CA CYS A 41 9.90 -5.23 3.37
C CYS A 41 10.95 -5.90 4.28
N PRO A 42 10.68 -6.09 5.59
CA PRO A 42 11.64 -6.71 6.51
C PRO A 42 11.83 -8.23 6.28
N ALA A 43 10.90 -8.89 5.58
CA ALA A 43 10.95 -10.34 5.37
C ALA A 43 11.59 -10.72 4.03
N CYS A 44 11.34 -9.95 2.96
CA CYS A 44 11.82 -10.29 1.61
C CYS A 44 12.71 -9.22 0.96
N GLY A 45 12.92 -8.07 1.62
CA GLY A 45 13.75 -6.99 1.08
C GLY A 45 13.16 -6.28 -0.15
N LEU A 46 11.86 -6.43 -0.41
CA LEU A 46 11.21 -5.74 -1.53
C LEU A 46 11.12 -4.23 -1.26
N ASP A 47 11.56 -3.43 -2.22
CA ASP A 47 11.38 -1.98 -2.20
C ASP A 47 9.91 -1.61 -2.45
N LEU A 48 9.34 -0.90 -1.49
CA LEU A 48 7.94 -0.51 -1.36
C LEU A 48 7.77 1.01 -1.39
N SER A 49 8.88 1.77 -1.48
CA SER A 49 8.91 3.24 -1.47
C SER A 49 8.09 3.85 -2.61
N ALA A 50 7.97 3.15 -3.74
CA ALA A 50 7.19 3.58 -4.89
C ALA A 50 5.66 3.48 -4.69
N GLN A 51 5.19 2.68 -3.73
CA GLN A 51 3.76 2.49 -3.47
C GLN A 51 3.19 3.55 -2.51
N ASP A 52 4.06 4.36 -1.89
CA ASP A 52 3.71 5.47 -0.98
C ASP A 52 3.51 6.80 -1.74
N ALA A 53 3.76 6.83 -3.05
CA ALA A 53 3.83 8.06 -3.85
C ALA A 53 2.47 8.78 -4.06
N GLY A 54 1.41 8.30 -3.44
CA GLY A 54 0.12 8.95 -3.48
C GLY A 54 -0.96 8.02 -2.99
N ASP A 55 -1.31 8.17 -1.71
CA ASP A 55 -2.62 7.77 -1.21
C ASP A 55 -3.70 8.62 -1.92
N GLY A 56 -3.91 8.36 -3.21
CA GLY A 56 -5.02 8.87 -4.00
C GLY A 56 -6.36 8.71 -3.28
N PRO A 57 -6.61 7.61 -2.54
CA PRO A 57 -7.80 7.48 -1.71
C PRO A 57 -7.89 8.54 -0.59
N ALA A 58 -6.78 8.85 0.09
CA ALA A 58 -6.80 9.82 1.18
C ALA A 58 -7.11 11.23 0.66
N VAL A 59 -6.45 11.65 -0.44
CA VAL A 59 -6.72 12.93 -1.08
C VAL A 59 -8.16 13.01 -1.58
N PHE A 60 -8.67 11.92 -2.18
CA PHE A 60 -10.06 11.86 -2.67
C PHE A 60 -11.06 12.03 -1.52
N VAL A 61 -10.86 11.36 -0.39
CA VAL A 61 -11.73 11.49 0.80
C VAL A 61 -11.70 12.91 1.34
N ILE A 62 -10.53 13.53 1.48
CA ILE A 62 -10.40 14.89 2.01
C ILE A 62 -11.12 15.91 1.12
N LEU A 63 -10.93 15.84 -0.20
CA LEU A 63 -11.58 16.74 -1.16
C LEU A 63 -13.10 16.57 -1.17
N PHE A 64 -13.58 15.33 -1.15
CA PHE A 64 -15.01 15.04 -1.15
C PHE A 64 -15.69 15.53 0.14
N LEU A 65 -15.06 15.29 1.29
CA LEU A 65 -15.57 15.76 2.58
C LEU A 65 -15.59 17.29 2.64
N GLY A 66 -14.54 17.95 2.15
CA GLY A 66 -14.48 19.41 2.04
C GLY A 66 -15.58 19.98 1.15
N LEU A 67 -15.87 19.32 0.02
CA LEU A 67 -16.95 19.72 -0.89
C LEU A 67 -18.32 19.60 -0.22
N ILE A 68 -18.59 18.54 0.54
CA ILE A 68 -19.85 18.38 1.27
C ILE A 68 -19.99 19.45 2.37
N VAL A 69 -18.96 19.63 3.20
CA VAL A 69 -19.02 20.58 4.32
C VAL A 69 -19.21 22.02 3.82
N VAL A 70 -18.47 22.42 2.79
CA VAL A 70 -18.54 23.78 2.24
C VAL A 70 -19.76 23.99 1.34
N GLY A 71 -20.17 22.96 0.59
CA GLY A 71 -21.28 23.04 -0.35
C GLY A 71 -22.65 22.91 0.29
N LEU A 72 -22.78 22.09 1.34
CA LEU A 72 -24.04 21.87 2.06
C LEU A 72 -24.20 22.77 3.28
N GLY A 73 -23.10 23.32 3.81
CA GLY A 73 -23.09 24.24 4.96
C GLY A 73 -23.36 25.70 4.60
N ARG A 74 -23.84 25.98 3.38
CA ARG A 74 -24.24 27.30 2.90
C ARG A 74 -25.70 27.30 2.48
#